data_AF-A0A0P9CK27-F1
#
_entry.id   AF-A0A0P9CK27-F1
#
_cell.length_a   1.000
_cell.length_b   1.000
_cell.length_c   1.000
_cell.angle_alpha   90.00
_cell.angle_beta   90.00
_cell.angle_gamma   90.00
#
_symmetry.space_group_name_H-M   'P 1'
#
loop_
_entity.id
_entity.type
_entity.pdbx_description
1 polymer ?
#
loop_
_entity_poly.entity_id
_entity_poly.type
_entity_poly.pdbx_seq_one_letter_code
_entity_poly.pdbx_strand_id
1 'polypeptide(L)'
;ALHATGKAFAHQALVLALLGAASGLDEEAAVLVELHTFTVSMVGAAVRLGALDHAAAQAILLHAQPVIAAAADANRASDWRDIGGFAPQIDVMQFRHRYADMHMFAS
;
A
#
# COMPACT_ATOMS: atom_id res chain seq x y z
N ALA A 1 -17.46 -2.40 7.64
CA ALA A 1 -18.88 -2.07 7.41
C ALA A 1 -19.23 -2.27 5.94
N LEU A 2 -19.54 -3.50 5.53
CA LEU A 2 -20.23 -3.74 4.26
C LEU A 2 -21.69 -3.32 4.46
N HIS A 3 -22.14 -2.31 3.74
CA HIS A 3 -23.55 -1.93 3.75
C HIS A 3 -24.36 -2.98 2.98
N ALA A 4 -25.62 -3.21 3.37
CA ALA A 4 -26.54 -4.19 2.77
C ALA A 4 -26.79 -4.01 1.24
N THR A 5 -26.19 -2.99 0.63
CA THR A 5 -26.24 -2.66 -0.80
C THR A 5 -25.03 -3.15 -1.61
N GLY A 6 -24.04 -3.81 -0.98
CA GLY A 6 -22.82 -4.28 -1.65
C GLY A 6 -21.81 -3.18 -1.99
N LYS A 7 -21.98 -1.96 -1.50
CA LYS A 7 -21.05 -0.83 -1.71
C LYS A 7 -20.23 -0.60 -0.44
N ALA A 8 -18.90 -0.51 -0.60
CA ALA A 8 -17.98 -0.11 0.45
C ALA A 8 -17.29 1.21 0.06
N PHE A 9 -17.61 2.30 0.77
CA PHE A 9 -16.82 3.53 0.75
C PHE A 9 -15.76 3.41 1.83
N ALA A 10 -14.73 2.61 1.57
CA ALA A 10 -13.67 2.33 2.51
C ALA A 10 -12.31 2.36 1.79
N HIS A 11 -11.26 2.61 2.56
CA HIS A 11 -9.89 2.49 2.06
C HIS A 11 -9.64 1.09 1.51
N GLN A 12 -8.88 0.97 0.42
CA GLN A 12 -8.56 -0.31 -0.26
C GLN A 12 -8.14 -1.39 0.75
N ALA A 13 -7.20 -1.08 1.65
CA ALA A 13 -6.73 -1.98 2.70
C ALA A 13 -7.86 -2.59 3.56
N LEU A 14 -8.89 -1.81 3.91
CA LEU A 14 -10.02 -2.31 4.69
C LEU A 14 -10.91 -3.25 3.87
N VAL A 15 -11.11 -2.92 2.58
CA VAL A 15 -11.88 -3.79 1.67
C VAL A 15 -11.14 -5.10 1.45
N LEU A 16 -9.82 -5.05 1.22
CA LEU A 16 -8.98 -6.24 1.08
C LEU A 16 -9.03 -7.11 2.33
N ALA A 17 -8.88 -6.52 3.53
CA ALA A 17 -8.95 -7.27 4.78
C ALA A 17 -10.31 -7.96 4.97
N LEU A 18 -11.42 -7.26 4.68
CA LEU A 18 -12.78 -7.83 4.76
C LEU A 18 -12.99 -8.97 3.76
N LEU A 19 -12.54 -8.80 2.52
CA LEU A 19 -12.64 -9.83 1.48
C LEU A 19 -11.71 -11.01 1.78
N GLY A 20 -10.51 -10.76 2.29
CA GLY A 20 -9.57 -11.79 2.73
C GLY A 20 -10.18 -12.65 3.82
N ALA A 21 -10.70 -12.03 4.88
CA ALA A 21 -11.40 -12.74 5.95
C ALA A 21 -12.62 -13.52 5.44
N ALA A 22 -13.45 -12.93 4.57
CA ALA A 22 -14.58 -13.61 3.95
C ALA A 22 -14.16 -14.79 3.06
N SER A 23 -12.93 -14.78 2.54
CA SER A 23 -12.34 -15.83 1.71
C SER A 23 -11.49 -16.83 2.51
N GLY A 24 -11.44 -16.69 3.83
CA GLY A 24 -10.70 -17.59 4.72
C GLY A 24 -9.18 -17.32 4.81
N LEU A 25 -8.70 -16.16 4.38
CA LEU A 25 -7.34 -15.72 4.71
C LEU A 25 -7.28 -15.31 6.17
N ASP A 26 -6.22 -15.71 6.85
CA ASP A 26 -5.88 -15.14 8.15
C ASP A 26 -5.40 -13.68 8.00
N GLU A 27 -5.40 -12.97 9.13
CA GLU A 27 -5.05 -11.55 9.19
C GLU A 27 -3.60 -11.29 8.74
N GLU A 28 -2.67 -12.16 9.11
CA GLU A 28 -1.26 -12.02 8.78
C GLU A 28 -1.02 -12.13 7.27
N ALA A 29 -1.62 -13.11 6.63
CA ALA A 29 -1.60 -13.26 5.18
C ALA A 29 -2.22 -12.05 4.49
N ALA A 30 -3.35 -11.53 4.98
CA ALA A 30 -4.00 -10.35 4.40
C ALA A 30 -3.11 -9.10 4.50
N VAL A 31 -2.44 -8.88 5.64
CA VAL A 31 -1.49 -7.78 5.83
C VAL A 31 -0.28 -7.91 4.90
N LEU A 32 0.32 -9.10 4.80
CA LEU A 32 1.46 -9.34 3.92
C LEU A 32 1.10 -9.13 2.44
N VAL A 33 -0.10 -9.55 2.02
CA VAL A 33 -0.62 -9.31 0.67
C VAL A 33 -0.79 -7.82 0.39
N GLU A 34 -1.35 -7.04 1.32
CA GLU A 34 -1.50 -5.60 1.15
C GLU A 34 -0.14 -4.89 1.03
N LEU A 35 0.78 -5.17 1.97
CA LEU A 35 2.11 -4.55 1.98
C LEU A 35 2.92 -4.91 0.73
N HIS A 36 2.85 -6.16 0.28
CA HIS A 36 3.50 -6.58 -0.96
C HIS A 36 2.88 -5.90 -2.18
N THR A 37 1.55 -5.86 -2.27
CA THR A 37 0.82 -5.22 -3.38
C THR A 37 1.14 -3.71 -3.45
N PHE A 38 1.16 -3.03 -2.31
CA PHE A 38 1.60 -1.65 -2.21
C PHE A 38 3.03 -1.47 -2.74
N THR A 39 3.97 -2.32 -2.29
CA THR A 39 5.37 -2.25 -2.71
C THR A 39 5.53 -2.48 -4.22
N VAL A 40 4.85 -3.48 -4.78
CA VAL A 40 4.82 -3.74 -6.23
C VAL A 40 4.26 -2.54 -6.99
N SER A 41 3.22 -1.88 -6.48
CA SER A 41 2.65 -0.69 -7.13
C SER A 41 3.64 0.47 -7.23
N MET A 42 4.41 0.71 -6.15
CA MET A 42 5.43 1.77 -6.09
C MET A 42 6.62 1.47 -7.00
N VAL A 43 7.14 0.24 -6.95
CA VAL A 43 8.24 -0.19 -7.84
C VAL A 43 7.80 -0.14 -9.31
N GLY A 44 6.57 -0.59 -9.61
CA GLY A 44 6.00 -0.50 -10.95
C GLY A 44 5.83 0.94 -11.44
N ALA A 45 5.49 1.88 -10.55
CA ALA A 45 5.44 3.30 -10.88
C ALA A 45 6.83 3.85 -11.23
N ALA A 46 7.85 3.50 -10.46
CA ALA A 46 9.24 3.88 -10.73
C ALA A 46 9.73 3.37 -12.10
N VAL A 47 9.36 2.14 -12.50
CA VAL A 47 9.66 1.62 -13.84
C VAL A 47 8.96 2.43 -14.93
N ARG A 48 7.66 2.74 -14.79
CA ARG A 48 6.92 3.53 -15.80
C ARG A 48 7.42 4.96 -15.94
N LEU A 49 7.93 5.55 -14.85
CA LEU A 49 8.60 6.85 -14.87
C LEU A 49 10.01 6.80 -15.47
N GLY A 50 10.53 5.61 -15.80
CA GLY A 50 11.89 5.43 -16.32
C GLY A 50 12.99 5.55 -15.26
N ALA A 51 12.63 5.54 -13.97
CA ALA A 51 13.60 5.63 -12.87
C ALA A 51 14.35 4.32 -12.62
N LEU A 52 13.78 3.19 -13.03
CA LEU A 52 14.33 1.84 -12.86
C LEU A 52 14.07 1.00 -14.10
N ASP A 53 14.97 0.06 -14.40
CA ASP A 53 14.67 -1.03 -15.33
C ASP A 53 13.98 -2.21 -14.61
N HIS A 54 13.55 -3.21 -15.39
CA HIS A 54 12.86 -4.38 -14.85
C HIS A 54 13.74 -5.27 -13.97
N ALA A 55 15.04 -5.34 -14.24
CA ALA A 55 15.95 -6.18 -13.46
C ALA A 55 16.17 -5.57 -12.06
N ALA A 56 16.42 -4.26 -12.00
CA ALA A 56 16.51 -3.50 -10.77
C ALA A 56 15.20 -3.55 -9.97
N ALA A 57 14.05 -3.46 -10.65
CA ALA A 57 12.74 -3.60 -10.02
C ALA A 57 12.58 -4.95 -9.31
N GLN A 58 12.92 -6.07 -9.97
CA GLN A 58 12.85 -7.39 -9.36
C GLN A 58 13.83 -7.55 -8.19
N ALA A 59 15.05 -7.01 -8.31
CA ALA A 59 16.02 -7.01 -7.22
C ALA A 59 15.50 -6.25 -5.99
N ILE A 60 14.88 -5.08 -6.19
CA ILE A 60 14.26 -4.31 -5.09
C ILE A 60 13.14 -5.12 -4.44
N LEU A 61 12.25 -5.73 -5.21
CA LEU A 61 11.15 -6.54 -4.66
C LEU A 61 11.65 -7.73 -3.83
N LEU A 62 12.71 -8.39 -4.29
CA LEU A 62 13.35 -9.45 -3.53
C LEU A 62 13.94 -8.94 -2.21
N HIS A 63 14.66 -7.82 -2.24
CA HIS A 63 15.28 -7.24 -1.04
C HIS A 63 14.27 -6.57 -0.09
N ALA A 64 13.08 -6.22 -0.57
CA ALA A 64 12.01 -5.64 0.24
C ALA A 64 11.30 -6.67 1.13
N GLN A 65 11.37 -7.97 0.82
CA GLN A 65 10.68 -9.03 1.60
C GLN A 65 10.93 -8.96 3.12
N PRO A 66 12.17 -8.88 3.63
CA PRO A 66 12.41 -8.73 5.07
C PRO A 66 11.85 -7.43 5.66
N VAL A 67 11.83 -6.34 4.88
CA VAL A 67 11.28 -5.05 5.33
C VAL A 67 9.75 -5.12 5.43
N ILE A 68 9.10 -5.80 4.48
CA ILE A 68 7.66 -6.05 4.50
C ILE A 68 7.28 -6.87 5.74
N ALA A 69 8.02 -7.95 6.02
CA ALA A 69 7.79 -8.77 7.21
C ALA A 69 7.97 -7.95 8.51
N ALA A 70 9.04 -7.17 8.61
CA ALA A 70 9.28 -6.32 9.76
C ALA A 70 8.19 -5.24 9.94
N ALA A 71 7.68 -4.67 8.85
CA ALA A 71 6.61 -3.68 8.89
C ALA A 71 5.27 -4.28 9.35
N ALA A 72 4.97 -5.53 8.94
CA ALA A 72 3.82 -6.28 9.42
C ALA A 72 3.92 -6.54 10.93
N ASP A 73 5.09 -6.99 11.41
CA ASP A 73 5.31 -7.27 12.82
C ASP A 73 5.25 -6.01 13.70
N ALA A 74 5.80 -4.89 13.23
CA ALA A 74 5.88 -3.65 13.99
C ALA A 74 4.51 -3.09 14.42
N ASN A 75 3.44 -3.44 13.70
CA ASN A 75 2.09 -2.91 13.95
C ASN A 75 1.10 -3.96 14.46
N ARG A 76 1.56 -5.20 14.70
CA ARG A 76 0.69 -6.33 15.07
C ARG A 76 -0.08 -6.12 16.38
N ALA A 77 0.47 -5.31 17.29
CA ALA A 77 -0.13 -5.01 18.59
C ALA A 77 -0.73 -3.59 18.68
N SER A 78 -0.73 -2.83 17.59
CA SER A 78 -1.24 -1.45 17.58
C SER A 78 -2.77 -1.44 17.67
N ASP A 79 -3.35 -0.49 18.42
CA ASP A 79 -4.79 -0.29 18.41
C ASP A 79 -5.19 0.54 17.18
N TRP A 80 -6.39 0.33 16.65
CA TRP A 80 -6.89 1.12 15.52
C TRP A 80 -6.99 2.62 15.85
N ARG A 81 -7.09 3.00 17.13
CA ARG A 81 -7.04 4.39 17.61
C ARG A 81 -5.66 5.03 17.44
N ASP A 82 -4.62 4.21 17.29
CA ASP A 82 -3.25 4.68 17.07
C ASP A 82 -2.95 4.94 15.58
N ILE A 83 -3.91 4.69 14.68
CA ILE A 83 -3.80 5.04 13.27
C ILE A 83 -3.73 6.57 13.14
N GLY A 84 -2.54 7.06 12.81
CA GLY A 84 -2.25 8.47 12.57
C GLY A 84 -1.98 8.78 11.10
N GLY A 85 -2.34 10.00 10.67
CA GLY A 85 -2.09 10.48 9.30
C GLY A 85 -0.89 11.43 9.18
N PHE A 86 -0.05 11.55 10.21
CA PHE A 86 1.05 12.51 10.20
C PHE A 86 2.22 11.99 9.34
N ALA A 87 2.24 12.36 8.07
CA ALA A 87 3.27 11.99 7.11
C ALA A 87 3.75 13.21 6.31
N PRO A 88 4.37 14.22 6.95
CA PRO A 88 4.60 15.54 6.36
C PRO A 88 5.43 15.50 5.07
N GLN A 89 6.34 14.54 4.93
CA GLN A 89 7.11 14.37 3.70
C GLN A 89 6.21 13.89 2.54
N ILE A 90 5.30 12.96 2.79
CA ILE A 90 4.34 12.48 1.79
C ILE A 90 3.37 13.61 1.43
N ASP A 91 2.86 14.34 2.43
CA ASP A 91 1.94 15.46 2.22
C ASP A 91 2.53 16.53 1.29
N VAL A 92 3.79 16.93 1.54
CA VAL A 92 4.48 17.91 0.68
C VAL A 92 4.65 17.39 -0.74
N MET A 93 4.99 16.12 -0.94
CA MET A 93 5.13 15.55 -2.29
C MET A 93 3.78 15.45 -3.02
N GLN A 94 2.71 15.09 -2.30
CA GLN A 94 1.35 15.07 -2.85
C GLN A 94 0.87 16.48 -3.24
N PHE A 95 1.19 17.51 -2.43
CA PHE A 95 0.94 18.89 -2.83
C PHE A 95 1.72 19.28 -4.08
N ARG A 96 3.00 18.90 -4.20
CA ARG A 96 3.80 19.17 -5.40
C ARG A 96 3.22 18.46 -6.63
N HIS A 97 2.78 17.21 -6.49
CA HIS A 97 2.16 16.45 -7.59
C HIS A 97 0.95 17.19 -8.17
N ARG A 98 0.10 17.79 -7.33
CA ARG A 98 -1.05 18.59 -7.77
C ARG A 98 -0.66 19.72 -8.73
N TYR A 99 0.52 20.31 -8.58
CA TYR A 99 1.00 21.44 -9.38
C TYR A 99 2.01 21.04 -10.46
N ALA A 100 2.22 19.75 -10.71
CA ALA A 100 3.09 19.31 -11.79
C ALA A 100 2.49 19.68 -13.16
N ASP A 101 3.33 20.07 -14.11
CA ASP A 101 2.89 20.46 -15.47
C ASP A 101 2.33 19.26 -16.26
N MET A 102 2.77 18.05 -15.95
CA MET A 102 2.36 16.80 -16.60
C MET A 102 2.17 15.69 -15.56
N HIS A 103 1.10 14.91 -15.71
CA HIS A 103 0.68 13.90 -14.76
C HIS A 103 0.63 12.53 -15.46
N MET A 104 1.51 11.61 -15.07
CA MET A 104 1.42 10.20 -15.49
C MET A 104 0.49 9.39 -14.56
N PHE A 105 0.30 9.86 -13.33
CA PHE A 105 -0.54 9.24 -12.31
C PHE A 105 -1.57 10.25 -11.81
N ALA A 106 -2.70 9.77 -11.28
CA ALA A 106 -3.76 10.64 -10.76
C ALA A 106 -3.41 11.28 -9.40
N SER A 107 -2.48 10.68 -8.65
CA SER A 107 -2.04 11.08 -7.30
C SER A 107 -0.68 10.48 -6.99
#